data_AF-A0A1G5A7X0-F1
#
_entry.id   AF-A0A1G5A7X0-F1
#
_cell.length_a   1.000
_cell.length_b   1.000
_cell.length_c   1.000
_cell.angle_alpha   90.00
_cell.angle_beta   90.00
_cell.angle_gamma   90.00
#
_symmetry.space_group_name_H-M   'P 1'
#
loop_
_entity.id
_entity.type
_entity.pdbx_description
1 polymer ?
#
loop_
_entity_poly.entity_id
_entity_poly.type
_entity_poly.pdbx_seq_one_letter_code
_entity_poly.pdbx_strand_id
1 'polypeptide(L)'
;MKKSIRHCKPLAAGLWLGALACHAWALSPEDVFRKASPAVWTVKGDQGTDKTSIGSAVAVTPAALVTACHVVNEAVSATVTQGQTTIKIKSVLRDPDPSRDLCVLLTETPLQLPAVQIAPAEGLRVGQRVFAIGSPHGLELTLTEGLISALRPRAQGQLPIIQTSAPVSSGSSGGGLFDEEGRLVGVTDSVAPGGANLGFAYPAQWVMELPPRVIAEMAKWRDLLKNVGVVLDANGEPTPSGHADLADEAGLPAVGADPAQIRIAYRQFLLQARPRAFLITSDNKFGTATNSAALTEHLKGCAERKVVCAAYAVDNTVVWGKQQAAK
;
A
#
# COMPACT_ATOMS: atom_id res chain seq x y z
N MET A 1 -2.77 -91.16 -27.84
CA MET A 1 -3.60 -90.67 -28.97
C MET A 1 -4.58 -89.61 -28.47
N LYS A 2 -4.61 -88.43 -29.14
CA LYS A 2 -5.67 -87.37 -29.20
C LYS A 2 -6.12 -86.72 -27.87
N LYS A 3 -5.72 -85.48 -27.53
CA LYS A 3 -6.13 -84.11 -27.96
C LYS A 3 -7.45 -83.56 -27.36
N SER A 4 -7.31 -82.40 -26.70
CA SER A 4 -8.29 -81.27 -26.54
C SER A 4 -9.43 -81.50 -25.53
N ILE A 5 -9.91 -80.55 -24.70
CA ILE A 5 -10.27 -79.14 -24.94
C ILE A 5 -10.15 -78.31 -23.64
N ARG A 6 -9.66 -77.07 -23.77
CA ARG A 6 -9.61 -75.99 -22.76
C ARG A 6 -11.00 -75.41 -22.46
N HIS A 7 -11.27 -75.04 -21.21
CA HIS A 7 -12.22 -73.96 -20.89
C HIS A 7 -11.62 -73.02 -19.85
N CYS A 8 -11.18 -71.84 -20.31
CA CYS A 8 -10.88 -70.68 -19.46
C CYS A 8 -12.19 -70.13 -18.88
N LYS A 9 -12.25 -69.96 -17.56
CA LYS A 9 -13.18 -68.99 -16.95
C LYS A 9 -12.48 -67.63 -16.93
N PRO A 10 -13.12 -66.53 -17.36
CA PRO A 10 -12.51 -65.22 -17.24
C PRO A 10 -12.49 -64.81 -15.76
N LEU A 11 -11.31 -64.41 -15.28
CA LEU A 11 -11.20 -63.59 -14.09
C LEU A 11 -12.00 -62.31 -14.33
N ALA A 12 -12.94 -62.01 -13.43
CA ALA A 12 -13.48 -60.67 -13.29
C ALA A 12 -12.33 -59.77 -12.82
N ALA A 13 -11.71 -59.06 -13.77
CA ALA A 13 -10.76 -58.01 -13.48
C ALA A 13 -11.53 -56.85 -12.84
N GLY A 14 -11.42 -56.72 -11.52
CA GLY A 14 -11.85 -55.53 -10.80
C GLY A 14 -11.03 -54.35 -11.32
N LEU A 15 -11.69 -53.45 -12.04
CA LEU A 15 -11.13 -52.19 -12.49
C LEU A 15 -10.89 -51.31 -11.24
N TRP A 16 -9.69 -51.39 -10.67
CA TRP A 16 -9.22 -50.39 -9.71
C TRP A 16 -9.00 -49.09 -10.48
N LEU A 17 -10.00 -48.22 -10.53
CA LEU A 17 -9.81 -46.80 -10.81
C LEU A 17 -9.04 -46.22 -9.61
N GLY A 18 -7.71 -46.36 -9.64
CA GLY A 18 -6.83 -45.59 -8.78
C GLY A 18 -7.06 -44.12 -9.09
N ALA A 19 -7.67 -43.39 -8.17
CA ALA A 19 -7.69 -41.94 -8.21
C ALA A 19 -6.22 -41.48 -8.21
N LEU A 20 -5.73 -41.03 -9.36
CA LEU A 20 -4.48 -40.32 -9.47
C LEU A 20 -4.66 -39.01 -8.69
N ALA A 21 -4.35 -39.06 -7.39
CA ALA A 21 -4.15 -37.86 -6.60
C ALA A 21 -3.00 -37.10 -7.26
N CYS A 22 -3.35 -36.06 -8.02
CA CYS A 22 -2.39 -35.13 -8.58
C CYS A 22 -1.75 -34.45 -7.38
N HIS A 23 -0.61 -34.98 -6.94
CA HIS A 23 0.23 -34.31 -5.96
C HIS A 23 0.75 -33.09 -6.68
N ALA A 24 0.13 -31.92 -6.45
CA ALA A 24 0.72 -30.66 -6.84
C ALA A 24 2.07 -30.59 -6.13
N TRP A 25 3.15 -30.78 -6.88
CA TRP A 25 4.49 -30.68 -6.35
C TRP A 25 4.77 -29.21 -6.04
N ALA A 26 5.24 -28.95 -4.81
CA ALA A 26 5.82 -27.68 -4.43
C ALA A 26 6.88 -27.28 -5.46
N LEU A 27 6.83 -26.04 -5.93
CA LEU A 27 7.84 -25.52 -6.85
C LEU A 27 9.20 -25.49 -6.16
N SER A 28 10.28 -25.68 -6.94
CA SER A 28 11.62 -25.40 -6.43
C SER A 28 11.78 -23.89 -6.14
N PRO A 29 12.73 -23.46 -5.29
CA PRO A 29 12.99 -22.03 -5.08
C PRO A 29 13.29 -21.27 -6.38
N GLU A 30 13.99 -21.92 -7.32
CA GLU A 30 14.26 -21.38 -8.65
C GLU A 30 12.98 -21.17 -9.46
N ASP A 31 12.06 -22.14 -9.42
CA ASP A 31 10.78 -22.04 -10.12
C ASP A 31 9.86 -20.98 -9.50
N VAL A 32 9.83 -20.87 -8.16
CA VAL A 32 9.14 -19.78 -7.45
C VAL A 32 9.71 -18.44 -7.90
N PHE A 33 11.04 -18.29 -7.90
CA PHE A 33 11.70 -17.06 -8.30
C PHE A 33 11.41 -16.72 -9.77
N ARG A 34 11.53 -17.68 -10.69
CA ARG A 34 11.25 -17.46 -12.11
C ARG A 34 9.80 -17.03 -12.36
N LYS A 35 8.87 -17.57 -11.57
CA LYS A 35 7.44 -17.25 -11.65
C LYS A 35 7.10 -15.89 -11.05
N ALA A 36 7.66 -15.57 -9.88
CA ALA A 36 7.25 -14.41 -9.08
C ALA A 36 8.10 -13.15 -9.32
N SER A 37 9.41 -13.30 -9.59
CA SER A 37 10.34 -12.18 -9.71
C SER A 37 9.96 -11.13 -10.77
N PRO A 38 9.34 -11.46 -11.92
CA PRO A 38 8.92 -10.42 -12.88
C PRO A 38 7.94 -9.40 -12.27
N ALA A 39 7.11 -9.83 -11.33
CA ALA A 39 6.17 -8.93 -10.65
C ALA A 39 6.81 -8.14 -9.50
N VAL A 40 8.07 -8.37 -9.12
CA VAL A 40 8.71 -7.69 -7.98
C VAL A 40 9.62 -6.58 -8.46
N TRP A 41 9.35 -5.35 -8.00
CA TRP A 41 10.02 -4.14 -8.46
C TRP A 41 10.66 -3.40 -7.29
N THR A 42 11.74 -2.69 -7.55
CA THR A 42 12.34 -1.77 -6.58
C THR A 42 11.58 -0.46 -6.59
N VAL A 43 11.17 0.03 -5.42
CA VAL A 43 10.56 1.36 -5.26
C VAL A 43 11.64 2.34 -4.85
N LYS A 44 11.70 3.48 -5.52
CA LYS A 44 12.47 4.64 -5.09
C LYS A 44 11.53 5.81 -4.87
N GLY A 45 11.44 6.29 -3.64
CA GLY A 45 10.74 7.52 -3.29
C GLY A 45 11.74 8.67 -3.21
N ASP A 46 11.54 9.71 -4.01
CA ASP A 46 12.27 10.98 -3.87
C ASP A 46 11.60 11.80 -2.79
N GLN A 47 12.33 12.19 -1.74
CA GLN A 47 11.82 13.02 -0.64
C GLN A 47 12.23 14.50 -0.80
N GLY A 48 12.89 14.85 -1.90
CA GLY A 48 13.58 16.12 -2.07
C GLY A 48 14.86 16.20 -1.24
N THR A 49 15.63 17.29 -1.40
CA THR A 49 16.86 17.56 -0.62
C THR A 49 17.91 16.43 -0.69
N ASP A 50 18.04 15.79 -1.85
CA ASP A 50 18.92 14.63 -2.10
C ASP A 50 18.65 13.41 -1.20
N LYS A 51 17.48 13.37 -0.53
CA LYS A 51 17.04 12.23 0.27
C LYS A 51 16.12 11.33 -0.54
N THR A 52 16.33 10.03 -0.41
CA THR A 52 15.50 9.03 -1.08
C THR A 52 15.19 7.89 -0.13
N SER A 53 13.99 7.34 -0.25
CA SER A 53 13.63 6.05 0.32
C SER A 53 13.80 4.96 -0.74
N ILE A 54 14.16 3.77 -0.28
CA ILE A 54 14.26 2.57 -1.11
C ILE A 54 13.43 1.48 -0.46
N GLY A 55 12.64 0.80 -1.27
CA GLY A 55 11.84 -0.34 -0.88
C GLY A 55 11.59 -1.23 -2.08
N SER A 56 10.55 -2.05 -1.97
CA SER A 56 10.11 -3.00 -2.98
C SER A 56 8.61 -2.85 -3.19
N ALA A 57 8.11 -3.41 -4.29
CA ALA A 57 6.68 -3.48 -4.59
C ALA A 57 6.38 -4.75 -5.39
N VAL A 58 5.14 -5.22 -5.32
CA VAL A 58 4.66 -6.38 -6.08
C VAL A 58 3.52 -5.98 -7.00
N ALA A 59 3.65 -6.24 -8.29
CA ALA A 59 2.62 -6.01 -9.29
C ALA A 59 1.44 -6.97 -9.11
N VAL A 60 0.28 -6.42 -8.74
CA VAL A 60 -0.99 -7.16 -8.56
C VAL A 60 -1.93 -6.99 -9.73
N THR A 61 -1.68 -5.99 -10.59
CA THR A 61 -2.27 -5.85 -11.93
C THR A 61 -1.22 -5.22 -12.86
N PRO A 62 -1.43 -5.18 -14.18
CA PRO A 62 -0.55 -4.45 -15.09
C PRO A 62 -0.41 -2.95 -14.78
N ALA A 63 -1.35 -2.33 -14.05
CA ALA A 63 -1.31 -0.89 -13.76
C ALA A 63 -1.08 -0.57 -12.26
N ALA A 64 -0.94 -1.58 -11.41
CA ALA A 64 -0.94 -1.40 -9.96
C ALA A 64 0.04 -2.33 -9.25
N LEU A 65 0.85 -1.77 -8.37
CA LEU A 65 1.72 -2.50 -7.47
C LEU A 65 1.32 -2.23 -6.02
N VAL A 66 1.41 -3.25 -5.17
CA VAL A 66 1.34 -3.07 -3.72
C VAL A 66 2.74 -2.85 -3.15
N THR A 67 2.86 -1.99 -2.15
CA THR A 67 4.08 -1.77 -1.35
C THR A 67 3.74 -1.55 0.12
N ALA A 68 4.76 -1.53 0.98
CA ALA A 68 4.64 -1.04 2.35
C ALA A 68 4.56 0.49 2.31
N CYS A 69 3.57 1.09 2.97
CA CYS A 69 3.26 2.49 2.74
C CYS A 69 4.34 3.44 3.25
N HIS A 70 5.03 3.09 4.34
CA HIS A 70 6.16 3.85 4.84
C HIS A 70 7.26 4.09 3.80
N VAL A 71 7.40 3.23 2.79
CA VAL A 71 8.35 3.41 1.68
C VAL A 71 8.07 4.70 0.90
N VAL A 72 6.81 5.14 0.84
CA VAL A 72 6.34 6.28 0.03
C VAL A 72 5.62 7.36 0.84
N ASN A 73 5.73 7.35 2.18
CA ASN A 73 5.04 8.31 3.04
C ASN A 73 5.54 9.76 2.88
N GLU A 74 6.86 9.92 2.73
CA GLU A 74 7.51 11.24 2.59
C GLU A 74 7.93 11.54 1.15
N ALA A 75 7.57 10.65 0.22
CA ALA A 75 7.97 10.78 -1.17
C ALA A 75 7.14 11.85 -1.90
N VAL A 76 7.82 12.82 -2.51
CA VAL A 76 7.24 13.83 -3.41
C VAL A 76 7.06 13.31 -4.82
N SER A 77 7.88 12.33 -5.22
CA SER A 77 7.70 11.54 -6.42
C SER A 77 8.20 10.11 -6.17
N ALA A 78 7.70 9.14 -6.93
CA ALA A 78 8.14 7.77 -6.81
C ALA A 78 8.31 7.12 -8.18
N THR A 79 9.28 6.22 -8.28
CA THR A 79 9.49 5.36 -9.44
C THR A 79 9.57 3.91 -9.01
N VAL A 80 9.19 3.02 -9.91
CA VAL A 80 9.48 1.59 -9.80
C VAL A 80 10.50 1.20 -10.86
N THR A 81 11.50 0.41 -10.47
CA THR A 81 12.60 -0.04 -11.34
C THR A 81 12.76 -1.55 -11.25
N GLN A 82 12.97 -2.17 -12.41
CA GLN A 82 13.41 -3.56 -12.53
C GLN A 82 14.40 -3.66 -13.69
N GLY A 83 15.66 -3.96 -13.40
CA GLY A 83 16.75 -3.97 -14.38
C GLY A 83 16.93 -2.60 -15.05
N GLN A 84 16.81 -2.54 -16.38
CA GLN A 84 16.95 -1.29 -17.14
C GLN A 84 15.63 -0.50 -17.26
N THR A 85 14.51 -1.05 -16.79
CA THR A 85 13.20 -0.44 -16.94
C THR A 85 12.88 0.39 -15.70
N THR A 86 12.55 1.66 -15.89
CA THR A 86 12.05 2.54 -14.82
C THR A 86 10.73 3.17 -15.24
N ILE A 87 9.73 3.10 -14.36
CA ILE A 87 8.38 3.62 -14.60
C ILE A 87 8.02 4.57 -13.47
N LYS A 88 7.42 5.71 -13.83
CA LYS A 88 6.92 6.69 -12.87
C LYS A 88 5.61 6.26 -12.25
N ILE A 89 5.43 6.58 -10.97
CA ILE A 89 4.17 6.40 -10.27
C ILE A 89 3.29 7.63 -10.50
N LYS A 90 2.11 7.39 -11.06
CA LYS A 90 1.07 8.39 -11.33
C LYS A 90 0.41 8.86 -10.04
N SER A 91 0.06 7.92 -9.16
CA SER A 91 -0.58 8.21 -7.89
C SER A 91 -0.42 7.07 -6.89
N VAL A 92 -0.63 7.37 -5.62
CA VAL A 92 -0.53 6.42 -4.50
C VAL A 92 -1.87 6.38 -3.77
N LEU A 93 -2.46 5.19 -3.67
CA LEU A 93 -3.63 4.91 -2.84
C LEU A 93 -3.15 4.34 -1.51
N ARG A 94 -3.58 4.93 -0.38
CA ARG A 94 -3.13 4.54 0.96
C ARG A 94 -4.23 3.83 1.73
N ASP A 95 -3.89 2.78 2.48
CA ASP A 95 -4.85 2.19 3.42
C ASP A 95 -5.22 3.23 4.47
N PRO A 96 -6.53 3.51 4.69
CA PRO A 96 -6.96 4.44 5.71
C PRO A 96 -6.68 3.93 7.14
N ASP A 97 -6.42 2.63 7.32
CA ASP A 97 -5.93 2.10 8.59
C ASP A 97 -4.39 2.07 8.57
N PRO A 98 -3.72 3.02 9.25
CA PRO A 98 -2.26 3.12 9.23
C PRO A 98 -1.58 1.88 9.84
N SER A 99 -2.28 1.08 10.64
CA SER A 99 -1.73 -0.16 11.17
C SER A 99 -1.52 -1.22 10.09
N ARG A 100 -2.19 -1.11 8.94
CA ARG A 100 -2.03 -2.05 7.81
C ARG A 100 -0.81 -1.72 6.95
N ASP A 101 -0.32 -0.48 6.99
CA ASP A 101 0.87 -0.01 6.27
C ASP A 101 0.97 -0.50 4.82
N LEU A 102 -0.16 -0.51 4.10
CA LEU A 102 -0.23 -0.93 2.71
C LEU A 102 -0.57 0.26 1.82
N CYS A 103 0.12 0.34 0.70
CA CYS A 103 -0.14 1.32 -0.35
C CYS A 103 -0.18 0.66 -1.72
N VAL A 104 -1.08 1.13 -2.58
CA VAL A 104 -1.13 0.75 -4.00
C VAL A 104 -0.58 1.89 -4.84
N LEU A 105 0.48 1.59 -5.57
CA LEU A 105 1.14 2.47 -6.53
C LEU A 105 0.50 2.25 -7.89
N LEU A 106 -0.08 3.30 -8.45
CA LEU A 106 -0.62 3.29 -9.81
C LEU A 106 0.43 3.84 -10.77
N THR A 107 0.78 3.08 -11.81
CA THR A 107 1.82 3.46 -12.76
C THR A 107 1.30 4.41 -13.84
N GLU A 108 2.18 5.25 -14.39
CA GLU A 108 1.86 6.07 -15.57
C GLU A 108 1.66 5.22 -16.84
N THR A 109 2.43 4.14 -16.96
CA THR A 109 2.36 3.19 -18.08
C THR A 109 2.13 1.77 -17.55
N PRO A 110 1.34 0.93 -18.25
CA PRO A 110 1.16 -0.46 -17.85
C PRO A 110 2.47 -1.26 -17.89
N LEU A 111 2.68 -2.09 -16.87
CA LEU A 111 3.70 -3.12 -16.78
C LEU A 111 3.37 -4.24 -17.79
N GLN A 112 4.36 -4.67 -18.57
CA GLN A 112 4.19 -5.74 -19.56
C GLN A 112 4.47 -7.12 -18.97
N LEU A 113 3.82 -7.47 -17.86
CA LEU A 113 4.15 -8.67 -17.09
C LEU A 113 2.89 -9.30 -16.46
N PRO A 114 2.90 -10.62 -16.19
CA PRO A 114 1.80 -11.28 -15.50
C PRO A 114 1.75 -10.83 -14.03
N ALA A 115 0.58 -10.42 -13.58
CA ALA A 115 0.33 -10.13 -12.18
C ALA A 115 0.40 -11.40 -11.31
N VAL A 116 0.80 -11.26 -10.05
CA VAL A 116 0.84 -12.38 -9.11
C VAL A 116 -0.56 -12.81 -8.68
N GLN A 117 -0.73 -14.11 -8.46
CA GLN A 117 -1.91 -14.62 -7.77
C GLN A 117 -1.76 -14.40 -6.26
N ILE A 118 -2.82 -13.98 -5.59
CA ILE A 118 -2.85 -13.86 -4.13
C ILE A 118 -3.38 -15.18 -3.55
N ALA A 119 -2.68 -15.72 -2.56
CA ALA A 119 -3.12 -16.92 -1.85
C ALA A 119 -4.20 -16.57 -0.80
N PRO A 120 -5.18 -17.46 -0.56
CA PRO A 120 -6.16 -17.29 0.52
C PRO A 120 -5.49 -17.30 1.90
N ALA A 121 -5.84 -16.37 2.79
CA ALA A 121 -5.23 -16.26 4.10
C ALA A 121 -5.59 -17.44 5.04
N GLU A 122 -6.73 -18.10 4.81
CA GLU A 122 -7.20 -19.27 5.57
C GLU A 122 -6.29 -20.49 5.36
N GLY A 123 -5.49 -20.48 4.29
CA GLY A 123 -4.50 -21.48 3.98
C GLY A 123 -3.20 -21.35 4.78
N LEU A 124 -2.92 -20.17 5.36
CA LEU A 124 -1.64 -19.89 6.01
C LEU A 124 -1.47 -20.67 7.31
N ARG A 125 -0.30 -21.30 7.49
CA ARG A 125 -0.01 -22.10 8.69
C ARG A 125 1.43 -21.91 9.14
N VAL A 126 1.66 -21.95 10.45
CA VAL A 126 3.01 -21.98 11.02
C VAL A 126 3.75 -23.23 10.54
N GLY A 127 5.02 -23.08 10.15
CA GLY A 127 5.84 -24.13 9.56
C GLY A 127 5.73 -24.23 8.03
N GLN A 128 4.80 -23.50 7.39
CA GLN A 128 4.73 -23.41 5.94
C GLN A 128 5.99 -22.77 5.38
N ARG A 129 6.56 -23.36 4.34
CA ARG A 129 7.70 -22.82 3.60
C ARG A 129 7.28 -21.59 2.78
N VAL A 130 8.11 -20.56 2.83
CA VAL A 130 7.85 -19.28 2.15
C VAL A 130 9.13 -18.67 1.60
N PHE A 131 8.97 -17.84 0.58
CA PHE A 131 10.06 -17.19 -0.13
C PHE A 131 9.85 -15.69 -0.15
N ALA A 132 10.81 -14.92 0.35
CA ALA A 132 10.78 -13.46 0.21
C ALA A 132 11.54 -13.06 -1.06
N ILE A 133 10.94 -12.19 -1.87
CA ILE A 133 11.60 -11.58 -3.03
C ILE A 133 11.42 -10.06 -2.91
N GLY A 134 12.54 -9.34 -3.00
CA GLY A 134 12.56 -7.89 -2.93
C GLY A 134 13.93 -7.32 -3.28
N SER A 135 14.17 -6.09 -2.83
CA SER A 135 15.36 -5.30 -3.16
C SER A 135 16.09 -4.83 -1.90
N PRO A 136 16.61 -5.73 -1.05
CA PRO A 136 17.36 -5.37 0.15
C PRO A 136 18.52 -4.46 -0.20
N HIS A 137 18.59 -3.29 0.42
CA HIS A 137 19.57 -2.24 0.15
C HIS A 137 19.62 -1.80 -1.34
N GLY A 138 18.52 -1.97 -2.08
CA GLY A 138 18.44 -1.71 -3.52
C GLY A 138 19.03 -2.81 -4.40
N LEU A 139 19.46 -3.94 -3.84
CA LEU A 139 19.94 -5.10 -4.59
C LEU A 139 18.73 -5.87 -5.13
N GLU A 140 18.32 -5.50 -6.35
CA GLU A 140 17.09 -5.97 -6.98
C GLU A 140 16.99 -7.51 -7.03
N LEU A 141 15.75 -8.01 -6.95
CA LEU A 141 15.42 -9.42 -7.15
C LEU A 141 16.22 -10.38 -6.27
N THR A 142 16.43 -10.01 -5.01
CA THR A 142 17.04 -10.91 -4.02
C THR A 142 15.97 -11.88 -3.51
N LEU A 143 16.23 -13.18 -3.68
CA LEU A 143 15.43 -14.27 -3.11
C LEU A 143 16.00 -14.70 -1.76
N THR A 144 15.14 -14.85 -0.77
CA THR A 144 15.46 -15.54 0.48
C THR A 144 14.37 -16.55 0.83
N GLU A 145 14.74 -17.57 1.59
CA GLU A 145 13.85 -18.67 1.96
C GLU A 145 13.71 -18.72 3.48
N GLY A 146 12.51 -19.09 3.94
CA GLY A 146 12.26 -19.42 5.33
C GLY A 146 10.91 -20.09 5.53
N LEU A 147 10.39 -19.97 6.75
CA LEU A 147 9.11 -20.52 7.16
C LEU A 147 8.22 -19.41 7.72
N ILE A 148 6.91 -19.61 7.69
CA ILE A 148 6.00 -18.88 8.59
C ILE A 148 6.31 -19.34 10.02
N SER A 149 7.00 -18.48 10.78
CA SER A 149 7.42 -18.73 12.15
C SER A 149 6.28 -18.54 13.15
N ALA A 150 5.36 -17.60 12.89
CA ALA A 150 4.18 -17.36 13.70
C ALA A 150 3.12 -16.59 12.90
N LEU A 151 1.86 -16.76 13.28
CA LEU A 151 0.76 -15.90 12.87
C LEU A 151 0.39 -15.02 14.06
N ARG A 152 0.77 -13.74 14.01
CA ARG A 152 0.62 -12.81 15.12
C ARG A 152 -0.79 -12.22 15.11
N PRO A 153 -1.63 -12.53 16.12
CA PRO A 153 -3.01 -12.08 16.14
C PRO A 153 -3.07 -10.55 16.18
N ARG A 154 -4.12 -10.00 15.58
CA ARG A 154 -4.49 -8.58 15.65
C ARG A 154 -5.80 -8.41 16.41
N ALA A 155 -6.39 -7.21 16.35
CA ALA A 155 -7.74 -6.97 16.83
C ALA A 155 -8.72 -8.00 16.23
N GLN A 156 -9.77 -8.33 16.99
CA GLN A 156 -10.72 -9.37 16.61
C GLN A 156 -11.31 -9.10 15.22
N GLY A 157 -11.25 -10.11 14.33
CA GLY A 157 -11.73 -10.00 12.94
C GLY A 157 -10.69 -9.49 11.92
N GLN A 158 -9.46 -9.17 12.33
CA GLN A 158 -8.38 -8.85 11.41
C GLN A 158 -7.50 -10.07 11.10
N LEU A 159 -6.97 -10.14 9.88
CA LEU A 159 -5.98 -11.15 9.52
C LEU A 159 -4.69 -11.00 10.35
N PRO A 160 -4.05 -12.11 10.74
CA PRO A 160 -2.83 -12.07 11.53
C PRO A 160 -1.66 -11.54 10.71
N ILE A 161 -0.73 -10.84 11.34
CA ILE A 161 0.56 -10.51 10.71
C ILE A 161 1.39 -11.78 10.59
N ILE A 162 2.01 -11.97 9.43
CA ILE A 162 2.84 -13.14 9.15
C ILE A 162 4.22 -12.83 9.70
N GLN A 163 4.68 -13.59 10.69
CA GLN A 163 6.08 -13.59 11.08
C GLN A 163 6.79 -14.68 10.28
N THR A 164 7.93 -14.36 9.67
CA THR A 164 8.71 -15.27 8.85
C THR A 164 10.16 -15.36 9.32
N SER A 165 10.79 -16.52 9.15
CA SER A 165 12.24 -16.68 9.29
C SER A 165 13.00 -16.33 8.01
N ALA A 166 12.31 -16.10 6.89
CA ALA A 166 12.94 -15.67 5.64
C ALA A 166 13.67 -14.33 5.87
N PRO A 167 14.99 -14.26 5.61
CA PRO A 167 15.73 -13.03 5.80
C PRO A 167 15.14 -11.86 5.00
N VAL A 168 14.85 -10.77 5.69
CA VAL A 168 14.42 -9.48 5.13
C VAL A 168 15.26 -8.38 5.77
N SER A 169 15.59 -7.33 5.01
CA SER A 169 16.33 -6.18 5.52
C SER A 169 15.79 -4.87 4.97
N SER A 170 16.41 -3.74 5.32
CA SER A 170 16.06 -2.44 4.74
C SER A 170 16.08 -2.54 3.21
N GLY A 171 15.06 -2.00 2.53
CA GLY A 171 14.84 -2.17 1.09
C GLY A 171 13.94 -3.36 0.73
N SER A 172 13.82 -4.39 1.57
CA SER A 172 12.84 -5.47 1.38
C SER A 172 11.41 -5.04 1.68
N SER A 173 11.18 -3.96 2.44
CA SER A 173 9.82 -3.44 2.73
C SER A 173 9.01 -3.24 1.44
N GLY A 174 7.80 -3.79 1.40
CA GLY A 174 6.92 -3.77 0.24
C GLY A 174 7.16 -4.87 -0.79
N GLY A 175 8.17 -5.71 -0.60
CA GLY A 175 8.44 -6.89 -1.41
C GLY A 175 7.40 -7.98 -1.18
N GLY A 176 7.55 -9.10 -1.87
CA GLY A 176 6.59 -10.19 -1.79
C GLY A 176 7.09 -11.33 -0.93
N LEU A 177 6.22 -11.86 -0.07
CA LEU A 177 6.35 -13.17 0.55
C LEU A 177 5.46 -14.14 -0.22
N PHE A 178 6.04 -15.21 -0.75
CA PHE A 178 5.40 -16.17 -1.64
C PHE A 178 5.34 -17.57 -1.03
N ASP A 179 4.29 -18.33 -1.34
CA ASP A 179 4.21 -19.75 -1.00
C ASP A 179 4.94 -20.65 -2.01
N GLU A 180 4.88 -21.96 -1.80
CA GLU A 180 5.49 -22.99 -2.63
C GLU A 180 4.89 -23.08 -4.04
N GLU A 181 3.77 -22.41 -4.32
CA GLU A 181 3.20 -22.29 -5.66
C GLU A 181 3.56 -20.95 -6.31
N GLY A 182 4.34 -20.10 -5.65
CA GLY A 182 4.67 -18.75 -6.11
C GLY A 182 3.48 -17.78 -6.07
N ARG A 183 2.48 -18.04 -5.21
CA ARG A 183 1.38 -17.12 -4.94
C ARG A 183 1.78 -16.19 -3.80
N LEU A 184 1.39 -14.92 -3.89
CA LEU A 184 1.66 -13.91 -2.89
C LEU A 184 0.83 -14.19 -1.62
N VAL A 185 1.49 -14.45 -0.50
CA VAL A 185 0.88 -14.64 0.82
C VAL A 185 0.98 -13.37 1.68
N GLY A 186 2.00 -12.55 1.46
CA GLY A 186 2.19 -11.31 2.21
C GLY A 186 3.07 -10.28 1.52
N VAL A 187 3.03 -9.06 2.03
CA VAL A 187 3.88 -7.92 1.64
C VAL A 187 4.89 -7.70 2.76
N THR A 188 6.18 -7.86 2.47
CA THR A 188 7.23 -7.88 3.50
C THR A 188 7.41 -6.52 4.17
N ASP A 189 7.73 -6.53 5.45
CA ASP A 189 8.11 -5.37 6.25
C ASP A 189 9.54 -5.56 6.78
N SER A 190 10.35 -4.51 6.80
CA SER A 190 11.75 -4.55 7.26
C SER A 190 11.93 -4.18 8.73
N VAL A 191 10.85 -3.79 9.44
CA VAL A 191 10.93 -3.45 10.87
C VAL A 191 10.97 -4.72 11.71
N ALA A 192 12.17 -5.19 12.02
CA ALA A 192 12.43 -6.22 13.03
C ALA A 192 12.99 -5.58 14.30
N PRO A 193 12.18 -5.29 15.34
CA PRO A 193 12.73 -4.91 16.63
C PRO A 193 13.36 -6.15 17.28
N GLY A 194 14.69 -6.27 17.20
CA GLY A 194 15.44 -7.13 18.14
C GLY A 194 16.21 -8.34 17.61
N GLY A 195 16.48 -8.50 16.31
CA GLY A 195 17.49 -9.50 15.88
C GLY A 195 17.44 -9.98 14.43
N ALA A 196 18.44 -10.77 14.07
CA ALA A 196 18.52 -11.46 12.78
C ALA A 196 17.39 -12.50 12.64
N ASN A 197 16.87 -12.68 11.42
CA ASN A 197 15.84 -13.68 11.05
C ASN A 197 14.46 -13.52 11.73
N LEU A 198 14.10 -12.30 12.14
CA LEU A 198 12.76 -11.95 12.61
C LEU A 198 12.05 -11.06 11.58
N GLY A 199 11.58 -11.64 10.48
CA GLY A 199 10.86 -10.92 9.44
C GLY A 199 9.35 -10.83 9.69
N PHE A 200 8.71 -9.80 9.15
CA PHE A 200 7.26 -9.64 9.18
C PHE A 200 6.70 -9.39 7.78
N ALA A 201 5.44 -9.74 7.56
CA ALA A 201 4.71 -9.41 6.35
C ALA A 201 3.23 -9.14 6.64
N TYR A 202 2.69 -8.14 5.97
CA TYR A 202 1.27 -7.82 5.95
C TYR A 202 0.54 -8.81 5.04
N PRO A 203 -0.58 -9.43 5.44
CA PRO A 203 -1.30 -10.40 4.61
C PRO A 203 -1.67 -9.84 3.25
N ALA A 204 -1.34 -10.56 2.18
CA ALA A 204 -1.60 -10.10 0.81
C ALA A 204 -3.11 -9.96 0.52
N GLN A 205 -3.96 -10.72 1.22
CA GLN A 205 -5.41 -10.60 1.11
C GLN A 205 -5.94 -9.19 1.46
N TRP A 206 -5.23 -8.43 2.30
CA TRP A 206 -5.58 -7.04 2.57
C TRP A 206 -5.56 -6.14 1.33
N VAL A 207 -4.77 -6.49 0.31
CA VAL A 207 -4.76 -5.75 -0.95
C VAL A 207 -6.12 -5.79 -1.64
N MET A 208 -6.84 -6.90 -1.54
CA MET A 208 -8.17 -7.05 -2.13
C MET A 208 -9.24 -6.22 -1.39
N GLU A 209 -9.03 -5.96 -0.10
CA GLU A 209 -9.91 -5.14 0.72
C GLU A 209 -9.62 -3.63 0.60
N LEU A 210 -8.46 -3.27 0.04
CA LEU A 210 -8.00 -1.89 0.01
C LEU A 210 -8.91 -0.96 -0.83
N PRO A 211 -9.36 -1.32 -2.05
CA PRO A 211 -10.18 -0.43 -2.87
C PRO A 211 -11.47 0.06 -2.17
N PRO A 212 -12.35 -0.82 -1.62
CA PRO A 212 -13.55 -0.35 -0.95
C PRO A 212 -13.24 0.47 0.32
N ARG A 213 -12.16 0.17 1.05
CA ARG A 213 -11.72 0.96 2.20
C ARG A 213 -11.31 2.38 1.81
N VAL A 214 -10.54 2.53 0.73
CA VAL A 214 -10.14 3.83 0.18
C VAL A 214 -11.35 4.61 -0.31
N ILE A 215 -12.30 3.96 -1.01
CA ILE A 215 -13.54 4.60 -1.46
C ILE A 215 -14.33 5.15 -0.27
N ALA A 216 -14.49 4.34 0.79
CA ALA A 216 -15.19 4.76 2.01
C ALA A 216 -14.47 5.92 2.71
N GLU A 217 -13.13 5.88 2.76
CA GLU A 217 -12.32 6.96 3.31
C GLU A 217 -12.49 8.26 2.53
N MET A 218 -12.41 8.20 1.19
CA MET A 218 -12.59 9.38 0.34
C MET A 218 -14.01 9.94 0.43
N ALA A 219 -15.02 9.09 0.63
CA ALA A 219 -16.39 9.56 0.88
C ALA A 219 -16.48 10.35 2.19
N LYS A 220 -15.94 9.82 3.29
CA LYS A 220 -15.86 10.54 4.57
C LYS A 220 -15.07 11.83 4.43
N TRP A 221 -13.92 11.79 3.76
CA TRP A 221 -13.08 12.96 3.50
C TRP A 221 -13.88 14.06 2.80
N ARG A 222 -14.58 13.75 1.70
CA ARG A 222 -15.43 14.71 0.98
C ARG A 222 -16.55 15.29 1.83
N ASP A 223 -17.19 14.49 2.68
CA ASP A 223 -18.23 15.00 3.58
C ASP A 223 -17.66 15.92 4.66
N LEU A 224 -16.50 15.60 5.22
CA LEU A 224 -15.81 16.47 6.18
C LEU A 224 -15.32 17.77 5.54
N LEU A 225 -14.89 17.74 4.27
CA LEU A 225 -14.49 18.95 3.54
C LEU A 225 -15.60 20.00 3.46
N LYS A 226 -16.87 19.57 3.33
CA LYS A 226 -18.02 20.49 3.35
C LYS A 226 -18.14 21.22 4.70
N ASN A 227 -17.79 20.57 5.81
CA ASN A 227 -17.83 21.16 7.15
C ASN A 227 -16.75 22.23 7.37
N VAL A 228 -15.68 22.24 6.57
CA VAL A 228 -14.64 23.27 6.55
C VAL A 228 -14.79 24.24 5.38
N GLY A 229 -15.98 24.30 4.77
CA GLY A 229 -16.38 25.29 3.77
C GLY A 229 -15.89 25.03 2.34
N VAL A 230 -15.46 23.80 2.03
CA VAL A 230 -15.06 23.44 0.67
C VAL A 230 -16.28 23.12 -0.19
N VAL A 231 -16.33 23.75 -1.37
CA VAL A 231 -17.28 23.41 -2.43
C VAL A 231 -16.67 22.32 -3.31
N LEU A 232 -17.43 21.25 -3.56
CA LEU A 232 -17.00 20.14 -4.41
C LEU A 232 -17.73 20.19 -5.75
N ASP A 233 -17.05 19.77 -6.82
CA ASP A 233 -17.62 19.64 -8.15
C ASP A 233 -18.45 18.34 -8.31
N ALA A 234 -18.94 18.07 -9.53
CA ALA A 234 -19.73 16.87 -9.83
C ALA A 234 -18.95 15.55 -9.67
N ASN A 235 -17.61 15.60 -9.70
CA ASN A 235 -16.73 14.44 -9.49
C ASN A 235 -16.32 14.28 -8.01
N GLY A 236 -16.74 15.22 -7.15
CA GLY A 236 -16.36 15.25 -5.74
C GLY A 236 -14.97 15.84 -5.49
N GLU A 237 -14.40 16.53 -6.47
CA GLU A 237 -13.11 17.21 -6.36
C GLU A 237 -13.29 18.65 -5.84
N PRO A 238 -12.33 19.20 -5.08
CA PRO A 238 -12.41 20.58 -4.59
C PRO A 238 -12.48 21.58 -5.75
N THR A 239 -13.47 22.47 -5.71
CA THR A 239 -13.61 23.56 -6.67
C THR A 239 -12.68 24.71 -6.29
N PRO A 240 -11.82 25.20 -7.20
CA PRO A 240 -10.97 26.35 -6.93
C PRO A 240 -11.82 27.58 -6.57
N SER A 241 -11.43 28.31 -5.54
CA SER A 241 -12.11 29.54 -5.12
C SER A 241 -11.75 30.76 -5.96
N GLY A 242 -10.74 30.64 -6.85
CA GLY A 242 -10.15 31.76 -7.59
C GLY A 242 -9.22 32.65 -6.73
N HIS A 243 -8.92 32.24 -5.50
CA HIS A 243 -7.89 32.85 -4.66
C HIS A 243 -6.48 32.47 -5.15
N ALA A 244 -5.47 33.19 -4.70
CA ALA A 244 -4.08 33.13 -5.16
C ALA A 244 -3.54 31.70 -5.37
N ASP A 245 -2.71 31.50 -6.39
CA ASP A 245 -2.10 30.21 -6.74
C ASP A 245 -1.27 29.65 -5.56
N LEU A 246 -1.09 28.32 -5.48
CA LEU A 246 -0.25 27.68 -4.46
C LEU A 246 1.19 28.22 -4.46
N ALA A 247 1.69 28.69 -5.61
CA ALA A 247 3.01 29.27 -5.77
C ALA A 247 3.10 30.74 -5.31
N ASP A 248 1.98 31.42 -5.10
CA ASP A 248 1.93 32.81 -4.66
C ASP A 248 1.90 32.88 -3.13
N GLU A 249 3.09 32.90 -2.53
CA GLU A 249 3.26 32.99 -1.08
C GLU A 249 2.76 34.30 -0.47
N ALA A 250 2.69 35.37 -1.27
CA ALA A 250 2.11 36.64 -0.84
C ALA A 250 0.57 36.56 -0.77
N GLY A 251 -0.02 35.57 -1.43
CA GLY A 251 -1.44 35.26 -1.40
C GLY A 251 -1.91 34.46 -0.19
N LEU A 252 -0.99 33.94 0.65
CA LEU A 252 -1.36 33.26 1.89
C LEU A 252 -2.02 34.24 2.87
N PRO A 253 -3.09 33.82 3.57
CA PRO A 253 -3.73 34.65 4.57
C PRO A 253 -2.75 34.96 5.70
N ALA A 254 -2.82 36.18 6.22
CA ALA A 254 -2.06 36.58 7.39
C ALA A 254 -2.62 35.88 8.62
N VAL A 255 -1.97 34.78 9.02
CA VAL A 255 -2.35 33.96 10.17
C VAL A 255 -1.22 33.98 11.19
N GLY A 256 -1.54 34.29 12.43
CA GLY A 256 -0.60 34.35 13.54
C GLY A 256 0.34 35.55 13.47
N ALA A 257 1.35 35.56 14.35
CA ALA A 257 2.31 36.67 14.44
C ALA A 257 3.50 36.55 13.46
N ASP A 258 3.75 35.35 12.91
CA ASP A 258 4.90 35.09 12.03
C ASP A 258 4.48 34.51 10.67
N PRO A 259 4.37 35.36 9.63
CA PRO A 259 4.11 34.94 8.25
C PRO A 259 5.15 33.98 7.67
N ALA A 260 6.36 33.86 8.26
CA ALA A 260 7.34 32.87 7.82
C ALA A 260 6.96 31.45 8.26
N GLN A 261 6.37 31.28 9.44
CA GLN A 261 5.97 29.96 9.95
C GLN A 261 4.86 29.33 9.11
N ILE A 262 3.83 30.11 8.74
CA ILE A 262 2.77 29.60 7.87
C ILE A 262 3.31 29.24 6.48
N ARG A 263 4.23 30.03 5.92
CA ARG A 263 4.88 29.71 4.63
C ARG A 263 5.66 28.40 4.69
N ILE A 264 6.44 28.18 5.76
CA ILE A 264 7.18 26.93 5.96
C ILE A 264 6.22 25.75 6.09
N ALA A 265 5.20 25.87 6.94
CA ALA A 265 4.21 24.82 7.15
C ALA A 265 3.40 24.53 5.87
N TYR A 266 3.08 25.56 5.09
CA TYR A 266 2.39 25.43 3.83
C TYR A 266 3.24 24.71 2.77
N ARG A 267 4.53 25.06 2.68
CA ARG A 267 5.47 24.31 1.82
C ARG A 267 5.56 22.85 2.26
N GLN A 268 5.64 22.56 3.55
CA GLN A 268 5.62 21.19 4.07
C GLN A 268 4.31 20.46 3.72
N PHE A 269 3.17 21.14 3.84
CA PHE A 269 1.87 20.64 3.39
C PHE A 269 1.89 20.25 1.91
N LEU A 270 2.48 21.07 1.04
CA LEU A 270 2.61 20.77 -0.39
C LEU A 270 3.46 19.52 -0.67
N LEU A 271 4.23 19.04 0.32
CA LEU A 271 5.01 17.80 0.26
C LEU A 271 4.30 16.63 0.94
N GLN A 272 3.20 16.85 1.67
CA GLN A 272 2.46 15.79 2.37
C GLN A 272 1.74 14.87 1.38
N ALA A 273 1.60 13.61 1.77
CA ALA A 273 0.74 12.65 1.09
C ALA A 273 -0.69 13.17 0.88
N ARG A 274 -1.26 12.97 -0.31
CA ARG A 274 -2.70 13.13 -0.55
C ARG A 274 -3.50 11.95 0.04
N PRO A 275 -4.76 12.15 0.47
CA PRO A 275 -5.47 13.43 0.50
C PRO A 275 -4.87 14.34 1.58
N ARG A 276 -4.90 15.65 1.36
CA ARG A 276 -4.40 16.61 2.34
C ARG A 276 -5.24 17.87 2.37
N ALA A 277 -5.40 18.47 3.54
CA ALA A 277 -6.01 19.78 3.71
C ALA A 277 -5.12 20.67 4.60
N PHE A 278 -4.89 21.91 4.15
CA PHE A 278 -4.30 22.96 4.96
C PHE A 278 -5.44 23.74 5.61
N LEU A 279 -5.51 23.70 6.94
CA LEU A 279 -6.59 24.25 7.72
C LEU A 279 -6.14 25.52 8.42
N ILE A 280 -7.02 26.51 8.46
CA ILE A 280 -6.84 27.78 9.15
C ILE A 280 -8.04 28.00 10.07
N THR A 281 -7.79 28.61 11.21
CA THR A 281 -8.79 28.84 12.26
C THR A 281 -8.94 30.31 12.59
N SER A 282 -10.13 30.71 13.05
CA SER A 282 -10.44 32.11 13.38
C SER A 282 -9.62 32.67 14.55
N ASP A 283 -8.96 31.83 15.35
CA ASP A 283 -7.99 32.25 16.38
C ASP A 283 -6.55 32.34 15.85
N ASN A 284 -6.38 32.51 14.53
CA ASN A 284 -5.10 32.74 13.88
C ASN A 284 -4.09 31.58 14.04
N LYS A 285 -4.60 30.34 14.05
CA LYS A 285 -3.77 29.12 13.99
C LYS A 285 -4.00 28.36 12.70
N PHE A 286 -3.05 27.50 12.35
CA PHE A 286 -3.12 26.63 11.19
C PHE A 286 -2.77 25.18 11.56
N GLY A 287 -3.10 24.25 10.66
CA GLY A 287 -2.81 22.83 10.80
C GLY A 287 -2.93 22.09 9.48
N THR A 288 -2.62 20.80 9.49
CA THR A 288 -2.73 19.94 8.30
C THR A 288 -3.42 18.64 8.65
N ALA A 289 -4.30 18.18 7.77
CA ALA A 289 -4.91 16.86 7.87
C ALA A 289 -4.56 16.06 6.62
N THR A 290 -4.10 14.82 6.80
CA THR A 290 -3.71 13.92 5.69
C THR A 290 -4.63 12.70 5.54
N ASN A 291 -5.72 12.66 6.31
CA ASN A 291 -6.80 11.65 6.25
C ASN A 291 -8.03 12.15 7.05
N SER A 292 -9.16 11.45 6.92
CA SER A 292 -10.43 11.84 7.55
C SER A 292 -10.37 11.83 9.08
N ALA A 293 -9.59 10.94 9.68
CA ALA A 293 -9.41 10.89 11.14
C ALA A 293 -8.69 12.15 11.66
N ALA A 294 -7.60 12.56 11.00
CA ALA A 294 -6.88 13.79 11.31
C ALA A 294 -7.77 15.03 11.13
N LEU A 295 -8.57 15.09 10.05
CA LEU A 295 -9.50 16.19 9.83
C LEU A 295 -10.61 16.23 10.89
N THR A 296 -11.11 15.06 11.30
CA THR A 296 -12.12 14.94 12.36
C THR A 296 -11.57 15.45 13.69
N GLU A 297 -10.34 15.08 14.05
CA GLU A 297 -9.71 15.56 15.28
C GLU A 297 -9.48 17.08 15.24
N HIS A 298 -9.08 17.63 14.09
CA HIS A 298 -8.99 19.08 13.90
C HIS A 298 -10.34 19.78 14.10
N LEU A 299 -11.42 19.25 13.51
CA LEU A 299 -12.77 19.79 13.66
C LEU A 299 -13.24 19.74 15.11
N LYS A 300 -13.00 18.63 15.81
CA LYS A 300 -13.30 18.47 17.23
C LYS A 300 -12.57 19.52 18.08
N GLY A 301 -11.26 19.69 17.86
CA GLY A 301 -10.46 20.70 18.56
C GLY A 301 -10.91 22.13 18.27
N CYS A 302 -11.52 22.41 17.11
CA CYS A 302 -12.12 23.71 16.82
C CYS A 302 -13.44 23.91 17.56
N ALA A 303 -14.30 22.88 17.59
CA ALA A 303 -15.56 22.91 18.33
C ALA A 303 -15.35 23.12 19.84
N GLU A 304 -14.39 22.41 20.44
CA GLU A 304 -14.03 22.55 21.86
C GLU A 304 -13.57 23.98 22.20
N ARG A 305 -12.82 24.61 21.30
CA ARG A 305 -12.34 25.99 21.45
C ARG A 305 -13.35 27.05 21.00
N LYS A 306 -14.48 26.65 20.41
CA LYS A 306 -15.50 27.54 19.82
C LYS A 306 -14.92 28.48 18.74
N VAL A 307 -14.01 27.96 17.90
CA VAL A 307 -13.43 28.70 16.77
C VAL A 307 -13.90 28.12 15.44
N VAL A 308 -13.92 28.95 14.40
CA VAL A 308 -14.25 28.51 13.04
C VAL A 308 -13.03 27.81 12.45
N CYS A 309 -13.23 26.64 11.83
CA CYS A 309 -12.22 25.93 11.06
C CYS A 309 -12.56 26.02 9.57
N ALA A 310 -11.62 26.46 8.76
CA ALA A 310 -11.78 26.57 7.32
C ALA A 310 -10.58 25.96 6.59
N ALA A 311 -10.84 25.31 5.46
CA ALA A 311 -9.77 24.86 4.58
C ALA A 311 -9.29 26.03 3.72
N TYR A 312 -7.98 26.25 3.69
CA TYR A 312 -7.33 27.16 2.75
C TYR A 312 -7.05 26.47 1.42
N ALA A 313 -6.43 25.29 1.49
CA ALA A 313 -6.10 24.48 0.34
C ALA A 313 -6.42 23.01 0.63
N VAL A 314 -6.86 22.31 -0.40
CA VAL A 314 -7.04 20.85 -0.40
C VAL A 314 -6.24 20.31 -1.56
N ASP A 315 -5.35 19.37 -1.28
CA ASP A 315 -4.42 18.78 -2.25
C ASP A 315 -3.59 19.83 -3.00
N ASN A 316 -3.99 20.17 -4.23
CA ASN A 316 -3.37 21.20 -5.06
C ASN A 316 -4.37 22.31 -5.45
N THR A 317 -5.48 22.43 -4.75
CA THR A 317 -6.53 23.39 -5.06
C THR A 317 -6.66 24.36 -3.89
N VAL A 318 -6.51 25.65 -4.17
CA VAL A 318 -6.89 26.70 -3.22
C VAL A 318 -8.41 26.82 -3.21
N VAL A 319 -8.99 26.67 -2.02
CA VAL A 319 -10.44 26.65 -1.78
C VAL A 319 -10.89 27.80 -0.88
N TRP A 320 -9.97 28.72 -0.55
CA TRP A 320 -10.19 29.85 0.35
C TRP A 320 -11.09 30.94 -0.25
N GLY A 321 -12.22 31.26 0.38
CA GLY A 321 -13.23 32.20 -0.14
C GLY A 321 -13.57 33.37 0.78
N LYS A 322 -14.26 34.38 0.24
CA LYS A 322 -14.62 35.64 0.94
C LYS A 322 -15.42 35.44 2.24
N GLN A 323 -16.22 34.38 2.37
CA GLN A 323 -16.96 34.06 3.60
C GLN A 323 -16.07 33.50 4.73
N GLN A 324 -14.89 32.96 4.41
CA GLN A 324 -13.93 32.44 5.38
C GLN A 324 -12.95 33.51 5.88
N ALA A 325 -12.81 34.63 5.14
CA ALA A 325 -11.96 35.77 5.49
C ALA A 325 -12.66 36.82 6.39
N ALA A 326 -13.98 36.74 6.54
CA ALA A 326 -14.79 37.73 7.22
C ALA A 326 -15.69 37.07 8.27
N LYS A 327 -15.12 36.68 9.41
CA LYS A 327 -15.79 36.55 10.71
C LYS A 327 -14.78 36.37 11.84
#